data_AF-A0A7W9WVJ1-F1
#
_entry.id   AF-A0A7W9WVJ1-F1
#
_cell.length_a   1.000
_cell.length_b   1.000
_cell.length_c   1.000
_cell.angle_alpha   90.00
_cell.angle_beta   90.00
_cell.angle_gamma   90.00
#
_symmetry.space_group_name_H-M   'P 1'
#
loop_
_entity.id
_entity.type
_entity.pdbx_description
1 polymer ?
#
loop_
_entity_poly.entity_id
_entity_poly.type
_entity_poly.pdbx_seq_one_letter_code
_entity_poly.pdbx_strand_id
1 'polypeptide(L)'
;MKPVWKKEPKELKCELHGLPCLLRRDPSSQAWQGYVGVRQTSILYGLDIDSIAPYMGDWGAPLAEFTRVGDFETVRHVLSLPTSDPDTDGYSGRHNAPVLAMFKVHGGLRFAGMPWAGLQQWSDEAPWFFGFHCQHEYDIVPAVYDDEYDSDLDDEPDTIQRHMDLMGKTVYRTFEYAKDQTENLAAQIAAYHDWIQKENIVSMP
;
A
#
# COMPACT_ATOMS: atom_id res chain seq x y z
N MET A 1 27.78 -9.86 -11.54
CA MET A 1 26.70 -10.67 -10.92
C MET A 1 25.37 -10.19 -11.51
N LYS A 2 24.46 -11.07 -11.97
CA LYS A 2 23.17 -10.59 -12.49
C LYS A 2 22.39 -9.85 -11.38
N PRO A 3 21.74 -8.71 -11.67
CA PRO A 3 20.93 -8.01 -10.67
C PRO A 3 19.85 -8.92 -10.08
N VAL A 4 19.57 -8.76 -8.78
CA VAL A 4 18.66 -9.63 -8.01
C VAL A 4 17.25 -9.62 -8.63
N TRP A 5 16.77 -8.45 -9.09
CA TRP A 5 15.45 -8.26 -9.68
C TRP A 5 15.19 -9.08 -10.95
N LYS A 6 16.24 -9.45 -11.70
CA LYS A 6 16.10 -10.30 -12.91
C LYS A 6 15.69 -11.74 -12.59
N LYS A 7 15.80 -12.16 -11.33
CA LYS A 7 15.38 -13.50 -10.86
C LYS A 7 14.01 -13.50 -10.19
N GLU A 8 13.50 -12.32 -9.85
CA GLU A 8 12.20 -12.18 -9.20
C GLU A 8 11.07 -12.39 -10.22
N PRO A 9 9.87 -12.81 -9.77
CA PRO A 9 8.71 -12.88 -10.65
C PRO A 9 8.36 -11.49 -11.22
N LYS A 10 7.55 -11.44 -12.27
CA LYS A 10 7.00 -10.17 -12.78
C LYS A 10 5.69 -9.79 -12.11
N GLU A 11 4.97 -10.81 -11.67
CA GLU A 11 3.66 -10.72 -11.04
C GLU A 11 3.47 -11.93 -10.13
N LEU A 12 2.74 -11.75 -9.03
CA LEU A 12 2.19 -12.83 -8.22
C LEU A 12 0.72 -12.53 -7.91
N LYS A 13 -0.14 -13.51 -8.17
CA LYS A 13 -1.52 -13.53 -7.69
C LYS A 13 -1.62 -14.56 -6.57
N CYS A 14 -2.22 -14.18 -5.46
CA CYS A 14 -2.36 -15.07 -4.30
C CYS A 14 -3.60 -14.71 -3.48
N GLU A 15 -3.87 -15.49 -2.45
CA GLU A 15 -4.85 -15.17 -1.41
C GLU A 15 -4.11 -15.09 -0.07
N LEU A 16 -4.29 -13.98 0.65
CA LEU A 16 -3.71 -13.76 1.97
C LEU A 16 -4.83 -13.34 2.91
N HIS A 17 -4.95 -14.00 4.06
CA HIS A 17 -6.03 -13.76 5.03
C HIS A 17 -7.45 -13.84 4.40
N GLY A 18 -7.65 -14.73 3.42
CA GLY A 18 -8.93 -14.86 2.70
C GLY A 18 -9.22 -13.73 1.71
N LEU A 19 -8.26 -12.82 1.49
CA LEU A 19 -8.38 -11.68 0.60
C LEU A 19 -7.56 -11.90 -0.68
N PRO A 20 -8.14 -11.63 -1.86
CA PRO A 20 -7.42 -11.67 -3.12
C PRO A 20 -6.29 -10.64 -3.14
N CYS A 21 -5.07 -11.06 -3.46
CA CYS A 21 -3.89 -10.20 -3.47
C CYS A 21 -3.19 -10.25 -4.83
N LEU A 22 -2.61 -9.12 -5.21
CA LEU A 22 -1.82 -8.96 -6.43
C LEU A 22 -0.52 -8.22 -6.09
N LEU A 23 0.60 -8.79 -6.48
CA LEU A 23 1.88 -8.11 -6.53
C LEU A 23 2.29 -7.98 -7.99
N ARG A 24 2.70 -6.80 -8.40
CA ARG A 24 3.20 -6.57 -9.76
C ARG A 24 4.23 -5.47 -9.78
N ARG A 25 5.08 -5.49 -10.81
CA ARG A 25 5.93 -4.36 -11.12
C ARG A 25 5.13 -3.24 -11.78
N ASP A 26 5.44 -2.01 -11.38
CA ASP A 26 5.03 -0.82 -12.10
C ASP A 26 5.59 -0.88 -13.53
N PRO A 27 4.79 -0.65 -14.58
CA PRO A 27 5.28 -0.73 -15.95
C PRO A 27 6.43 0.25 -16.25
N SER A 28 6.42 1.43 -15.62
CA SER A 28 7.38 2.50 -15.88
C SER A 28 8.65 2.39 -15.04
N SER A 29 8.53 2.24 -13.72
CA SER A 29 9.69 2.18 -12.82
C SER A 29 10.21 0.77 -12.60
N GLN A 30 9.41 -0.25 -12.92
CA GLN A 30 9.65 -1.65 -12.52
C GLN A 30 9.74 -1.87 -11.00
N ALA A 31 9.39 -0.87 -10.19
CA ALA A 31 9.29 -1.02 -8.74
C ALA A 31 8.09 -1.91 -8.37
N TRP A 32 8.16 -2.56 -7.22
CA TRP A 32 7.06 -3.40 -6.76
C TRP A 32 5.89 -2.58 -6.21
N GLN A 33 4.70 -3.02 -6.56
CA GLN A 33 3.41 -2.57 -6.03
C GLN A 33 2.68 -3.77 -5.44
N GLY A 34 2.03 -3.53 -4.30
CA GLY A 34 1.17 -4.52 -3.64
C GLY A 34 -0.28 -4.04 -3.62
N TYR A 35 -1.20 -4.97 -3.83
CA TYR A 35 -2.63 -4.73 -3.89
C TYR A 35 -3.38 -5.80 -3.10
N VAL A 36 -4.35 -5.38 -2.29
CA VAL A 36 -5.25 -6.25 -1.54
C VAL A 36 -6.68 -5.91 -1.91
N GLY A 37 -7.38 -6.90 -2.44
CA GLY A 37 -8.75 -6.79 -2.93
C GLY A 37 -9.77 -7.13 -1.85
N VAL A 38 -10.86 -6.39 -1.83
CA VAL A 38 -12.06 -6.71 -1.05
C VAL A 38 -13.21 -7.07 -1.98
N ARG A 39 -14.09 -7.97 -1.54
CA ARG A 39 -15.28 -8.38 -2.30
C ARG A 39 -16.42 -7.37 -2.13
N GLN A 40 -17.44 -7.45 -2.97
CA GLN A 40 -18.64 -6.59 -2.93
C GLN A 40 -19.38 -6.58 -1.59
N THR A 41 -19.21 -7.63 -0.78
CA THR A 41 -19.80 -7.73 0.56
C THR A 41 -19.04 -6.92 1.63
N SER A 42 -17.87 -6.36 1.30
CA SER A 42 -17.10 -5.51 2.20
C SER A 42 -17.66 -4.08 2.22
N ILE A 43 -17.70 -3.45 3.40
CA ILE A 43 -17.97 -2.01 3.54
C ILE A 43 -16.93 -1.14 2.81
N LEU A 44 -15.71 -1.65 2.60
CA LEU A 44 -14.65 -0.94 1.88
C LEU A 44 -14.82 -1.02 0.36
N TYR A 45 -15.71 -1.86 -0.15
CA TYR A 45 -15.88 -2.03 -1.58
C TYR A 45 -16.40 -0.74 -2.22
N GLY A 46 -15.69 -0.26 -3.25
CA GLY A 46 -16.04 0.96 -3.96
C GLY A 46 -15.61 2.25 -3.26
N LEU A 47 -15.00 2.17 -2.08
CA LEU A 47 -14.45 3.35 -1.40
C LEU A 47 -13.12 3.75 -2.01
N ASP A 48 -12.96 5.05 -2.30
CA ASP A 48 -11.67 5.63 -2.66
C ASP A 48 -10.82 5.86 -1.40
N ILE A 49 -9.51 6.09 -1.53
CA ILE A 49 -8.59 6.26 -0.40
C ILE A 49 -8.89 7.52 0.44
N ASP A 50 -9.57 8.52 -0.11
CA ASP A 50 -10.01 9.72 0.59
C ASP A 50 -11.40 9.57 1.26
N SER A 51 -12.09 8.46 0.98
CA SER A 51 -13.40 8.17 1.57
C SER A 51 -13.28 7.99 3.07
N ILE A 52 -14.29 8.45 3.80
CA ILE A 52 -14.36 8.34 5.26
C ILE A 52 -15.04 7.03 5.64
N ALA A 53 -14.41 6.24 6.49
CA ALA A 53 -14.96 4.98 7.02
C ALA A 53 -14.81 4.90 8.55
N PRO A 54 -15.61 4.05 9.22
CA PRO A 54 -15.43 3.74 10.62
C PRO A 54 -14.01 3.24 10.89
N TYR A 55 -13.43 3.61 12.02
CA TYR A 55 -12.04 3.30 12.37
C TYR A 55 -11.92 3.08 13.88
N MET A 56 -11.19 2.04 14.24
CA MET A 56 -10.81 1.75 15.61
C MET A 56 -9.39 2.30 15.82
N GLY A 57 -9.25 3.24 16.77
CA GLY A 57 -8.08 4.10 17.01
C GLY A 57 -6.69 3.46 16.96
N ASP A 58 -6.59 2.14 17.16
CA ASP A 58 -5.34 1.40 17.37
C ASP A 58 -4.81 0.64 16.12
N TRP A 59 -5.48 0.77 14.98
CA TRP A 59 -5.23 -0.07 13.79
C TRP A 59 -4.23 0.53 12.80
N GLY A 60 -4.06 1.83 12.86
CA GLY A 60 -3.16 2.61 12.03
C GLY A 60 -1.80 2.84 12.69
N ALA A 61 -0.86 3.33 11.88
CA ALA A 61 0.34 3.94 12.43
C ALA A 61 -0.09 5.09 13.36
N PRO A 62 0.62 5.35 14.48
CA PRO A 62 0.42 6.59 15.23
C PRO A 62 0.38 7.74 14.22
N LEU A 63 -0.57 8.69 14.33
CA LEU A 63 -0.63 9.84 13.42
C LEU A 63 0.74 10.54 13.28
N ALA A 64 1.56 10.46 14.32
CA ALA A 64 2.95 10.92 14.35
C ALA A 64 3.90 10.24 13.35
N GLU A 65 3.59 9.05 12.82
CA GLU A 65 4.40 8.37 11.79
C GLU A 65 4.05 8.81 10.36
N PHE A 66 2.88 9.42 10.15
CA PHE A 66 2.53 10.08 8.87
C PHE A 66 3.30 11.41 8.66
N THR A 67 4.09 11.85 9.64
CA THR A 67 4.80 13.15 9.66
C THR A 67 5.97 13.27 8.69
N ARG A 68 6.33 12.22 7.93
CA ARG A 68 7.53 12.23 7.06
C ARG A 68 7.27 12.53 5.59
N VAL A 69 6.02 12.60 5.16
CA VAL A 69 5.66 13.06 3.81
C VAL A 69 4.79 14.29 4.01
N GLY A 70 4.99 15.34 3.22
CA GLY A 70 4.36 16.67 3.37
C GLY A 70 2.82 16.74 3.34
N ASP A 71 2.13 15.62 3.56
CA ASP A 71 0.67 15.47 3.64
C ASP A 71 0.09 15.77 5.03
N PHE A 72 0.90 16.13 6.04
CA PHE A 72 0.39 16.35 7.40
C PHE A 72 -0.62 17.51 7.49
N GLU A 73 -0.46 18.57 6.71
CA GLU A 73 -1.44 19.67 6.62
C GLU A 73 -2.74 19.23 5.91
N THR A 74 -2.63 18.40 4.87
CA THR A 74 -3.78 17.82 4.17
C THR A 74 -4.56 16.89 5.08
N VAL A 75 -3.87 16.01 5.81
CA VAL A 75 -4.46 15.11 6.80
C VAL A 75 -5.08 15.89 7.95
N ARG A 76 -4.47 16.99 8.42
CA ARG A 76 -5.03 17.84 9.48
C ARG A 76 -6.26 18.64 9.06
N HIS A 77 -6.38 19.03 7.79
CA HIS A 77 -7.58 19.69 7.26
C HIS A 77 -8.73 18.71 6.98
N VAL A 78 -8.41 17.51 6.44
CA VAL A 78 -9.39 16.43 6.21
C VAL A 78 -9.86 15.85 7.55
N LEU A 79 -8.94 15.62 8.48
CA LEU A 79 -9.22 15.33 9.88
C LEU A 79 -9.48 16.62 10.66
N SER A 80 -10.43 17.42 10.18
CA SER A 80 -11.28 18.21 11.07
C SER A 80 -12.11 17.26 11.96
N LEU A 81 -11.41 16.34 12.65
CA LEU A 81 -11.93 15.64 13.78
C LEU A 81 -12.38 16.75 14.71
N PRO A 82 -13.68 16.83 15.03
CA PRO A 82 -14.13 17.80 15.99
C PRO A 82 -13.20 17.65 17.19
N THR A 83 -12.65 18.76 17.66
CA THR A 83 -11.92 18.80 18.94
C THR A 83 -12.88 18.53 20.11
N SER A 84 -14.01 17.86 19.87
CA SER A 84 -14.91 17.39 20.90
C SER A 84 -14.12 16.42 21.75
N ASP A 85 -13.96 16.86 22.98
CA ASP A 85 -13.45 16.09 24.08
C ASP A 85 -14.11 14.69 24.06
N PRO A 86 -13.33 13.60 23.92
CA PRO A 86 -13.85 12.23 23.80
C PRO A 86 -14.73 11.80 24.98
N ASP A 87 -14.70 12.56 26.08
CA ASP A 87 -15.54 12.33 27.26
C ASP A 87 -16.89 13.09 27.23
N THR A 88 -17.11 14.03 26.29
CA THR A 88 -18.30 14.92 26.32
C THR A 88 -19.38 14.63 25.29
N ASP A 89 -19.08 13.99 24.17
CA ASP A 89 -20.04 13.76 23.08
C ASP A 89 -20.69 12.37 23.11
N GLY A 90 -20.31 11.50 24.05
CA GLY A 90 -20.84 10.14 24.14
C GLY A 90 -20.46 9.25 22.96
N TYR A 91 -19.54 9.70 22.08
CA TYR A 91 -18.93 8.88 21.05
C TYR A 91 -17.87 7.98 21.68
N SER A 92 -18.33 6.96 22.39
CA SER A 92 -17.50 5.88 22.90
C SER A 92 -16.72 5.19 21.76
N GLY A 93 -15.48 5.62 21.52
CA GLY A 93 -14.45 4.88 20.78
C GLY A 93 -14.65 4.67 19.27
N ARG A 94 -15.66 5.29 18.65
CA ARG A 94 -15.90 5.19 17.19
C ARG A 94 -15.39 6.44 16.50
N HIS A 95 -14.18 6.36 15.96
CA HIS A 95 -13.65 7.42 15.11
C HIS A 95 -13.96 7.09 13.66
N ASN A 96 -14.17 8.13 12.85
CA ASN A 96 -14.16 7.98 11.40
C ASN A 96 -12.81 8.50 10.89
N ALA A 97 -12.21 7.80 9.93
CA ALA A 97 -10.93 8.20 9.34
C ALA A 97 -11.00 8.04 7.82
N PRO A 98 -10.21 8.83 7.06
CA PRO A 98 -10.02 8.56 5.64
C PRO A 98 -9.30 7.22 5.47
N VAL A 99 -9.72 6.43 4.47
CA VAL A 99 -9.19 5.09 4.21
C VAL A 99 -7.66 5.07 4.08
N LEU A 100 -7.07 6.10 3.47
CA LEU A 100 -5.61 6.26 3.32
C LEU A 100 -4.85 6.27 4.66
N ALA A 101 -5.52 6.64 5.75
CA ALA A 101 -4.92 6.72 7.09
C ALA A 101 -5.21 5.50 7.96
N MET A 102 -6.13 4.62 7.53
CA MET A 102 -6.58 3.47 8.33
C MET A 102 -5.55 2.34 8.38
N PHE A 103 -4.72 2.21 7.33
CA PHE A 103 -3.85 1.05 7.13
C PHE A 103 -2.38 1.46 7.03
N LYS A 104 -1.52 0.79 7.80
CA LYS A 104 -0.07 1.01 7.84
C LYS A 104 0.64 0.11 6.83
N VAL A 105 1.14 0.71 5.76
CA VAL A 105 2.02 0.08 4.77
C VAL A 105 3.12 1.04 4.35
N HIS A 106 4.22 0.50 3.82
CA HIS A 106 5.30 1.30 3.26
C HIS A 106 4.79 2.32 2.24
N GLY A 107 5.13 3.60 2.43
CA GLY A 107 4.73 4.68 1.54
C GLY A 107 3.25 5.09 1.61
N GLY A 108 2.47 4.46 2.50
CA GLY A 108 1.02 4.65 2.63
C GLY A 108 0.21 4.02 1.48
N LEU A 109 -1.11 4.00 1.64
CA LEU A 109 -2.01 3.66 0.53
C LEU A 109 -1.96 4.76 -0.54
N ARG A 110 -1.92 4.33 -1.80
CA ARG A 110 -1.81 5.22 -2.97
C ARG A 110 -2.89 4.97 -4.01
N PHE A 111 -3.54 3.80 -3.94
CA PHE A 111 -4.50 3.36 -4.95
C PHE A 111 -5.73 2.77 -4.26
N ALA A 112 -6.90 3.11 -4.80
CA ALA A 112 -8.13 2.39 -4.56
C ALA A 112 -8.79 2.06 -5.90
N GLY A 113 -9.52 0.95 -5.92
CA GLY A 113 -10.27 0.51 -7.08
C GLY A 113 -9.53 -0.50 -7.94
N MET A 114 -9.98 -0.54 -9.19
CA MET A 114 -9.62 -1.55 -10.16
C MET A 114 -8.25 -1.21 -10.79
N PRO A 115 -7.17 -1.99 -10.61
CA PRO A 115 -5.88 -1.72 -11.24
C PRO A 115 -5.98 -1.79 -12.77
N TRP A 116 -5.85 -0.63 -13.43
CA TRP A 116 -6.23 -0.32 -14.81
C TRP A 116 -5.64 -1.18 -15.95
N ALA A 117 -4.77 -2.15 -15.69
CA ALA A 117 -4.09 -2.94 -16.73
C ALA A 117 -4.02 -4.47 -16.51
N GLY A 118 -4.66 -5.04 -15.49
CA GLY A 118 -4.53 -6.48 -15.16
C GLY A 118 -5.84 -7.25 -14.98
N LEU A 119 -6.99 -6.58 -15.14
CA LEU A 119 -8.27 -7.05 -14.61
C LEU A 119 -9.12 -7.90 -15.55
N GLN A 120 -8.75 -8.05 -16.81
CA GLN A 120 -9.47 -8.96 -17.72
C GLN A 120 -9.47 -10.43 -17.25
N GLN A 121 -8.74 -10.76 -16.18
CA GLN A 121 -8.62 -12.11 -15.63
C GLN A 121 -9.41 -12.35 -14.35
N TRP A 122 -10.04 -11.33 -13.76
CA TRP A 122 -10.94 -11.52 -12.61
C TRP A 122 -12.38 -11.56 -13.16
N SER A 123 -13.19 -12.51 -12.70
CA SER A 123 -14.58 -12.70 -13.14
C SER A 123 -15.45 -11.47 -12.83
N ASP A 124 -16.73 -11.50 -13.23
CA ASP A 124 -17.72 -10.43 -13.03
C ASP A 124 -17.88 -9.98 -11.55
N GLU A 125 -17.31 -10.72 -10.60
CA GLU A 125 -17.16 -10.37 -9.19
C GLU A 125 -15.75 -9.82 -8.88
N ALA A 126 -15.28 -8.87 -9.71
CA ALA A 126 -13.93 -8.32 -9.58
C ALA A 126 -13.74 -7.64 -8.21
N PRO A 127 -12.65 -7.96 -7.47
CA PRO A 127 -12.38 -7.30 -6.20
C PRO A 127 -12.08 -5.81 -6.37
N TRP A 128 -12.44 -5.02 -5.37
CA TRP A 128 -11.99 -3.63 -5.24
C TRP A 128 -10.65 -3.61 -4.51
N PHE A 129 -9.58 -3.14 -5.16
CA PHE A 129 -8.24 -3.22 -4.58
C PHE A 129 -7.84 -1.94 -3.87
N PHE A 130 -7.16 -2.10 -2.73
CA PHE A 130 -6.36 -1.07 -2.09
C PHE A 130 -4.90 -1.41 -2.31
N GLY A 131 -4.11 -0.42 -2.73
CA GLY A 131 -2.72 -0.66 -3.10
C GLY A 131 -1.75 0.41 -2.62
N PHE A 132 -0.48 0.04 -2.64
CA PHE A 132 0.64 0.88 -2.25
C PHE A 132 1.80 0.72 -3.24
N HIS A 133 2.73 1.66 -3.18
CA HIS A 133 3.94 1.65 -3.98
C HIS A 133 5.14 1.49 -3.06
N CYS A 134 5.96 0.46 -3.26
CA CYS A 134 7.14 0.25 -2.42
C CYS A 134 8.24 1.29 -2.66
N GLN A 135 8.17 2.07 -3.73
CA GLN A 135 9.25 2.99 -4.11
C GLN A 135 9.16 4.31 -3.34
N HIS A 136 10.25 4.67 -2.64
CA HIS A 136 10.53 6.04 -2.22
C HIS A 136 11.34 6.82 -3.26
N GLU A 137 11.39 8.14 -3.06
CA GLU A 137 12.41 8.96 -3.70
C GLU A 137 13.79 8.37 -3.36
N TYR A 138 14.64 8.18 -4.38
CA TYR A 138 15.98 7.61 -4.29
C TYR A 138 16.07 6.08 -4.04
N ASP A 139 14.96 5.34 -3.96
CA ASP A 139 15.04 3.88 -4.01
C ASP A 139 15.57 3.41 -5.38
N ILE A 140 16.29 2.28 -5.38
CA ILE A 140 16.78 1.67 -6.62
C ILE A 140 15.58 1.10 -7.38
N VAL A 141 15.41 1.51 -8.63
CA VAL A 141 14.34 1.02 -9.51
C VAL A 141 14.91 0.32 -10.74
N PRO A 142 14.49 -0.92 -11.06
CA PRO A 142 15.13 -1.70 -12.12
C PRO A 142 15.16 -1.02 -13.48
N ALA A 143 14.10 -0.27 -13.84
CA ALA A 143 14.00 0.39 -15.14
C ALA A 143 15.18 1.34 -15.44
N VAL A 144 15.70 2.03 -14.42
CA VAL A 144 16.82 2.97 -14.58
C VAL A 144 18.14 2.23 -14.91
N TYR A 145 18.26 0.96 -14.51
CA TYR A 145 19.51 0.20 -14.65
C TYR A 145 19.45 -0.87 -15.73
N ASP A 146 18.26 -1.23 -16.22
CA ASP A 146 18.10 -2.27 -17.24
C ASP A 146 18.35 -1.75 -18.68
N ASP A 147 18.09 -0.47 -18.97
CA ASP A 147 18.20 0.09 -20.33
C ASP A 147 19.56 0.79 -20.63
N GLU A 148 20.29 1.26 -19.61
CA GLU A 148 21.54 2.02 -19.80
C GLU A 148 22.83 1.18 -19.70
N TYR A 149 22.73 -0.12 -19.38
CA TYR A 149 23.90 -0.98 -19.07
C TYR A 149 24.11 -2.15 -20.04
N ASP A 150 23.50 -2.12 -21.23
CA ASP A 150 23.74 -3.13 -22.29
C ASP A 150 24.90 -2.73 -23.23
N SER A 151 25.58 -1.61 -22.98
CA SER A 151 26.81 -1.25 -23.67
C SER A 151 28.02 -1.82 -22.93
N ASP A 152 28.47 -3.02 -23.29
CA ASP A 152 29.85 -3.54 -23.09
C ASP A 152 30.60 -3.06 -21.83
N LEU A 153 29.98 -3.15 -20.65
CA LEU A 153 30.58 -2.79 -19.37
C LEU A 153 31.23 -4.00 -18.71
N ASP A 154 32.17 -4.62 -19.43
CA ASP A 154 33.10 -5.57 -18.82
C ASP A 154 34.10 -4.88 -17.85
N ASP A 155 34.10 -3.55 -17.71
CA ASP A 155 35.18 -2.85 -17.00
C ASP A 155 34.84 -1.99 -15.75
N GLU A 156 33.58 -1.68 -15.40
CA GLU A 156 33.33 -0.85 -14.20
C GLU A 156 32.19 -1.41 -13.33
N PRO A 157 32.47 -2.41 -12.46
CA PRO A 157 31.57 -2.83 -11.37
C PRO A 157 31.21 -1.68 -10.39
N ASP A 158 31.82 -0.51 -10.53
CA ASP A 158 31.74 0.61 -9.59
C ASP A 158 30.58 1.57 -9.84
N THR A 159 29.85 1.55 -10.95
CA THR A 159 28.88 2.62 -11.24
C THR A 159 27.59 2.54 -10.41
N ILE A 160 27.03 1.34 -10.21
CA ILE A 160 25.88 1.13 -9.32
C ILE A 160 26.31 1.44 -7.89
N GLN A 161 27.44 0.89 -7.44
CA GLN A 161 27.96 1.13 -6.09
C GLN A 161 28.26 2.63 -5.87
N ARG A 162 28.85 3.32 -6.85
CA ARG A 162 29.10 4.76 -6.82
C ARG A 162 27.82 5.57 -6.80
N HIS A 163 26.77 5.15 -7.51
CA HIS A 163 25.45 5.78 -7.41
C HIS A 163 24.85 5.59 -6.01
N MET A 164 24.97 4.38 -5.44
CA MET A 164 24.57 4.08 -4.06
C MET A 164 25.35 4.92 -3.03
N ASP A 165 26.66 5.11 -3.26
CA ASP A 165 27.56 5.87 -2.39
C ASP A 165 27.33 7.39 -2.49
N LEU A 166 27.03 7.90 -3.69
CA LEU A 166 26.75 9.32 -3.95
C LEU A 166 25.39 9.77 -3.41
N MET A 167 24.37 8.94 -3.57
CA MET A 167 22.99 9.29 -3.23
C MET A 167 22.67 9.04 -1.75
N GLY A 168 23.44 8.17 -1.09
CA GLY A 168 23.25 7.81 0.31
C GLY A 168 21.98 6.98 0.53
N LYS A 169 22.14 5.77 1.06
CA LYS A 169 21.05 4.84 1.45
C LYS A 169 20.00 4.61 0.35
N THR A 170 20.42 4.32 -0.87
CA THR A 170 19.51 3.75 -1.86
C THR A 170 19.22 2.30 -1.48
N VAL A 171 17.94 1.94 -1.37
CA VAL A 171 17.53 0.56 -1.05
C VAL A 171 16.72 0.01 -2.22
N TYR A 172 17.11 -1.17 -2.70
CA TYR A 172 16.24 -1.93 -3.59
C TYR A 172 15.16 -2.63 -2.76
N ARG A 173 13.90 -2.34 -3.06
CA ARG A 173 12.75 -3.01 -2.44
C ARG A 173 12.46 -4.28 -3.23
N THR A 174 12.89 -5.40 -2.67
CA THR A 174 12.77 -6.72 -3.29
C THR A 174 11.31 -7.17 -3.39
N PHE A 175 11.09 -8.23 -4.17
CA PHE A 175 9.82 -8.94 -4.22
C PHE A 175 9.35 -9.38 -2.82
N GLU A 176 10.23 -9.98 -2.03
CA GLU A 176 9.87 -10.45 -0.67
C GLU A 176 9.48 -9.29 0.23
N TYR A 177 10.15 -8.14 0.13
CA TYR A 177 9.76 -6.95 0.88
C TYR A 177 8.34 -6.48 0.51
N ALA A 178 8.03 -6.43 -0.79
CA ALA A 178 6.70 -6.05 -1.25
C ALA A 178 5.63 -7.07 -0.82
N LYS A 179 5.98 -8.35 -0.79
CA LYS A 179 5.12 -9.44 -0.31
C LYS A 179 4.80 -9.30 1.17
N ASP A 180 5.80 -9.06 2.02
CA ASP A 180 5.60 -8.83 3.45
C ASP A 180 4.70 -7.61 3.70
N GLN A 181 4.88 -6.53 2.95
CA GLN A 181 4.01 -5.34 3.04
C GLN A 181 2.58 -5.63 2.58
N THR A 182 2.41 -6.47 1.55
CA THR A 182 1.09 -6.88 1.04
C THR A 182 0.38 -7.79 2.05
N GLU A 183 1.09 -8.72 2.65
CA GLU A 183 0.58 -9.58 3.72
C GLU A 183 0.16 -8.76 4.94
N ASN A 184 1.00 -7.80 5.36
CA ASN A 184 0.67 -6.88 6.44
C ASN A 184 -0.58 -6.05 6.14
N LEU A 185 -0.77 -5.58 4.89
CA LEU A 185 -2.00 -4.89 4.49
C LEU A 185 -3.21 -5.82 4.57
N ALA A 186 -3.08 -7.03 4.04
CA ALA A 186 -4.16 -8.02 4.04
C ALA A 186 -4.58 -8.40 5.46
N ALA A 187 -3.62 -8.57 6.37
CA ALA A 187 -3.89 -8.83 7.78
C ALA A 187 -4.71 -7.70 8.43
N GLN A 188 -4.35 -6.44 8.17
CA GLN A 188 -5.07 -5.28 8.72
C GLN A 188 -6.48 -5.15 8.14
N ILE A 189 -6.66 -5.34 6.82
CA ILE A 189 -7.99 -5.29 6.19
C ILE A 189 -8.86 -6.44 6.67
N ALA A 190 -8.32 -7.65 6.79
CA ALA A 190 -9.06 -8.82 7.26
C ALA A 190 -9.55 -8.61 8.70
N ALA A 191 -8.65 -8.16 9.58
CA ALA A 191 -9.05 -7.85 10.93
C ALA A 191 -10.12 -6.74 10.92
N TYR A 192 -10.07 -5.76 10.01
CA TYR A 192 -10.99 -4.62 10.03
C TYR A 192 -12.41 -5.10 9.74
N HIS A 193 -12.55 -6.07 8.83
CA HIS A 193 -13.81 -6.77 8.61
C HIS A 193 -14.29 -7.51 9.85
N ASP A 194 -13.41 -8.23 10.55
CA ASP A 194 -13.78 -8.93 11.79
C ASP A 194 -14.32 -7.96 12.84
N TRP A 195 -13.70 -6.79 12.97
CA TRP A 195 -14.17 -5.73 13.87
C TRP A 195 -15.53 -5.17 13.46
N ILE A 196 -15.73 -4.82 12.18
CA ILE A 196 -17.01 -4.32 11.66
C ILE A 196 -18.14 -5.32 11.94
N GLN A 197 -17.88 -6.62 11.74
CA GLN A 197 -18.83 -7.69 11.98
C GLN A 197 -19.13 -7.85 13.48
N LYS A 198 -18.10 -7.88 14.32
CA LYS A 198 -18.24 -8.04 15.78
C LYS A 198 -19.04 -6.91 16.41
N GLU A 199 -18.81 -5.68 15.98
CA GLU A 199 -19.48 -4.48 16.50
C GLU A 199 -20.86 -4.24 15.86
N ASN A 200 -21.26 -5.08 14.90
CA ASN A 200 -22.50 -4.94 14.12
C ASN A 200 -22.66 -3.50 13.57
N ILE A 201 -21.56 -2.91 13.09
CA ILE A 201 -21.52 -1.52 12.62
C ILE A 201 -22.36 -1.35 11.36
N VAL A 202 -22.48 -2.41 10.57
CA VAL A 202 -23.38 -2.45 9.42
C VAL A 202 -24.31 -3.64 9.62
N SER A 203 -25.58 -3.36 9.91
CA SER A 203 -26.63 -4.35 9.67
C SER A 203 -26.72 -4.52 8.16
N MET A 204 -26.03 -5.53 7.62
CA MET A 204 -26.19 -5.86 6.21
C MET A 204 -27.67 -6.20 5.97
N PRO A 205 -28.35 -5.54 5.01
CA PRO A 205 -29.74 -5.81 4.70
C PRO A 205 -29.96 -7.24 4.19
#